data_AF-A0A3B9H887-F1
#
_entry.id   AF-A0A3B9H887-F1
#
_cell.length_a   1.000
_cell.length_b   1.000
_cell.length_c   1.000
_cell.angle_alpha   90.00
_cell.angle_beta   90.00
_cell.angle_gamma   90.00
#
_symmetry.space_group_name_H-M   'P 1'
#
loop_
_entity.id
_entity.type
_entity.pdbx_description
1 polymer ?
#
loop_
_entity_poly.entity_id
_entity_poly.type
_entity_poly.pdbx_seq_one_letter_code
_entity_poly.pdbx_strand_id
1 'polypeptide(L)'
;MDLLKNFIYAGVGLASTTSEKLKETIDDLVEKGKISDTEGRKICDDFFKSTDEKKEEFEAKLKKVQEDLSAKFDFMKKDKNGIDALNKRIEELEAKVEAAEKRAAKATQATKKTTTAKKSTGKSSGSKTTKK
;
A
#
# COMPACT_ATOMS: atom_id res chain seq x y z
N MET A 1 -6.76 12.24 -2.95
CA MET A 1 -7.25 12.25 -1.54
C MET A 1 -8.35 13.30 -1.32
N ASP A 2 -8.68 14.06 -2.36
CA ASP A 2 -9.24 15.41 -2.23
C ASP A 2 -10.76 15.38 -2.05
N LEU A 3 -11.43 14.34 -2.56
CA LEU A 3 -12.85 14.08 -2.29
C LEU A 3 -13.16 13.97 -0.80
N LEU A 4 -12.34 13.25 -0.01
CA LEU A 4 -12.56 13.12 1.44
C LEU A 4 -12.29 14.44 2.18
N LYS A 5 -11.23 15.17 1.81
CA LYS A 5 -10.97 16.51 2.36
C LYS A 5 -12.12 17.46 2.05
N ASN A 6 -12.54 17.54 0.79
CA ASN A 6 -13.62 18.41 0.34
C ASN A 6 -14.95 18.03 1.00
N PHE A 7 -15.23 16.74 1.22
CA PHE A 7 -16.40 16.28 1.97
C PHE A 7 -16.36 16.73 3.44
N ILE A 8 -15.22 16.63 4.12
CA ILE A 8 -15.07 17.10 5.51
C ILE A 8 -15.19 18.63 5.58
N TYR A 9 -14.52 19.38 4.69
CA TYR A 9 -14.63 20.84 4.63
C TYR A 9 -16.06 21.29 4.33
N ALA A 10 -16.75 20.65 3.38
CA ALA A 10 -18.16 20.92 3.07
C ALA A 10 -19.06 20.56 4.26
N GLY A 11 -18.83 19.44 4.95
CA GLY A 11 -19.57 19.03 6.13
C GLY A 11 -19.46 20.03 7.28
N VAL A 12 -18.24 20.49 7.59
CA VAL A 12 -18.00 21.50 8.64
C VAL A 12 -18.59 22.86 8.25
N GLY A 13 -18.38 23.31 7.01
CA GLY A 13 -18.96 24.57 6.52
C GLY A 13 -20.49 24.56 6.55
N LEU A 14 -21.10 23.49 6.06
CA LEU A 14 -22.55 23.30 6.08
C LEU A 14 -23.10 23.26 7.51
N ALA A 15 -22.45 22.52 8.41
CA ALA A 15 -22.86 22.44 9.81
C ALA A 15 -22.81 23.80 10.54
N SER A 16 -21.77 24.61 10.27
CA SER A 16 -21.66 25.97 10.80
C SER A 16 -22.81 26.85 10.32
N THR A 17 -23.02 26.91 9.00
CA THR A 17 -24.11 27.70 8.39
C THR A 17 -25.49 27.22 8.85
N THR A 18 -25.71 25.91 9.00
CA THR A 18 -26.97 25.36 9.52
C THR A 18 -27.19 25.73 10.98
N SER A 19 -26.15 25.74 11.81
CA SER A 19 -26.27 26.11 13.23
C SER A 19 -26.59 27.60 13.43
N GLU A 20 -26.01 28.47 12.61
CA GLU A 20 -26.35 29.90 12.57
C GLU A 20 -27.78 30.12 12.05
N LYS A 21 -28.14 29.52 10.90
CA LYS A 21 -29.48 29.59 10.33
C LYS A 21 -30.57 29.05 11.26
N LEU A 22 -30.27 28.01 12.03
CA LEU A 22 -31.22 27.44 13.00
C LEU A 22 -31.51 28.41 14.14
N LYS A 23 -30.47 29.03 14.72
CA LYS A 23 -30.62 30.07 15.75
C LYS A 23 -31.37 31.28 15.22
N GLU A 24 -30.91 31.83 14.09
CA GLU A 24 -31.57 32.94 13.40
C GLU A 24 -33.06 32.65 13.18
N THR A 25 -33.42 31.45 12.69
CA THR A 25 -34.82 31.07 12.47
C THR A 25 -35.64 30.97 13.76
N ILE A 26 -35.03 30.49 14.86
CA ILE A 26 -35.70 30.37 16.16
C ILE A 26 -35.92 31.75 16.79
N ASP A 27 -34.88 32.61 16.79
CA ASP A 27 -34.97 33.98 17.30
C ASP A 27 -36.01 34.78 16.49
N ASP A 28 -36.02 34.63 15.17
CA ASP A 28 -36.98 35.23 14.24
C ASP A 28 -38.43 34.74 14.47
N LEU A 29 -38.62 33.52 15.02
CA LEU A 29 -39.92 33.00 15.48
C LEU A 29 -40.33 33.57 16.86
N VAL A 30 -39.37 33.81 17.75
CA VAL A 30 -39.58 34.47 19.06
C VAL A 30 -39.99 35.94 18.85
N GLU A 31 -39.24 36.70 18.05
CA GLU A 31 -39.55 38.11 17.74
C GLU A 31 -40.93 38.28 17.10
N LYS A 32 -41.35 37.32 16.26
CA LYS A 32 -42.67 37.30 15.63
C LYS A 32 -43.79 36.82 16.57
N GLY A 33 -43.48 36.56 17.83
CA GLY A 33 -44.42 36.11 18.87
C GLY A 33 -45.05 34.74 18.58
N LYS A 34 -44.43 33.93 17.70
CA LYS A 34 -44.95 32.61 17.31
C LYS A 34 -44.61 31.51 18.33
N ILE A 35 -43.50 31.70 19.04
CA ILE A 35 -43.04 30.90 20.17
C ILE A 35 -42.54 31.87 21.25
N SER A 36 -42.39 31.38 22.48
CA SER A 36 -41.80 32.17 23.57
C SER A 36 -40.27 32.02 23.63
N ASP A 37 -39.54 33.00 24.20
CA ASP A 37 -38.08 32.89 24.45
C ASP A 37 -37.69 31.59 25.14
N THR A 38 -38.47 31.16 26.13
CA THR A 38 -38.24 29.94 26.90
C THR A 38 -38.43 28.67 26.08
N GLU A 39 -39.30 28.71 25.08
CA GLU A 39 -39.57 27.62 24.14
C GLU A 39 -38.51 27.57 23.03
N GLY A 40 -38.16 28.71 22.43
CA GLY A 40 -37.07 28.80 21.44
C GLY A 40 -35.73 28.35 22.02
N ARG A 41 -35.40 28.80 23.24
CA ARG A 41 -34.20 28.37 23.97
C ARG A 41 -34.23 26.87 24.28
N LYS A 42 -35.39 26.29 24.61
CA LYS A 42 -35.58 24.84 24.78
C LYS A 42 -35.30 24.07 23.49
N ILE A 43 -35.82 24.53 22.34
CA ILE A 43 -35.62 23.87 21.05
C ILE A 43 -34.12 23.85 20.69
N CYS A 44 -33.41 24.97 20.91
CA CYS A 44 -31.95 25.01 20.77
C CYS A 44 -31.25 24.05 21.73
N ASP A 45 -31.53 24.12 23.03
CA ASP A 45 -30.90 23.27 24.07
C ASP A 45 -31.13 21.77 23.77
N ASP A 46 -32.37 21.35 23.44
CA ASP A 46 -32.72 19.98 23.09
C ASP A 46 -32.05 19.50 21.79
N PHE A 47 -31.89 20.38 20.79
CA PHE A 47 -31.17 20.08 19.55
C PHE A 47 -29.68 19.85 19.78
N PHE A 48 -29.02 20.73 20.55
CA PHE A 48 -27.60 20.55 20.90
C PHE A 48 -27.41 19.30 21.76
N LYS A 49 -28.26 19.06 22.76
CA LYS A 49 -28.17 17.91 23.65
C LYS A 49 -28.36 16.58 22.90
N SER A 50 -29.37 16.50 22.02
CA SER A 50 -29.57 15.35 21.12
C SER A 50 -28.40 15.14 20.14
N THR A 51 -27.70 16.22 19.78
CA THR A 51 -26.51 16.17 18.92
C THR A 51 -25.30 15.66 19.69
N ASP A 52 -25.09 16.09 20.94
CA ASP A 52 -23.99 15.63 21.79
C ASP A 52 -24.13 14.14 22.16
N GLU A 53 -25.34 13.67 22.50
CA GLU A 53 -25.62 12.23 22.70
C GLU A 53 -25.27 11.40 21.46
N LYS A 54 -25.70 11.85 20.27
CA LYS A 54 -25.35 11.20 19.00
C LYS A 54 -23.87 11.34 18.64
N LYS A 55 -23.20 12.39 19.11
CA LYS A 55 -21.76 12.60 18.91
C LYS A 55 -20.94 11.61 19.73
N GLU A 56 -21.30 11.30 20.97
CA GLU A 56 -20.63 10.22 21.73
C GLU A 56 -20.76 8.87 21.03
N GLU A 57 -21.97 8.50 20.57
CA GLU A 57 -22.17 7.30 19.75
C GLU A 57 -21.33 7.32 18.47
N PHE A 58 -21.27 8.47 17.80
CA PHE A 58 -20.52 8.65 16.57
C PHE A 58 -19.01 8.53 16.83
N GLU A 59 -18.46 9.13 17.89
CA GLU A 59 -17.06 9.00 18.30
C GLU A 59 -16.70 7.55 18.66
N ALA A 60 -17.58 6.82 19.35
CA ALA A 60 -17.38 5.40 19.64
C ALA A 60 -17.34 4.55 18.34
N LYS A 61 -18.22 4.85 17.38
CA LYS A 61 -18.20 4.23 16.03
C LYS A 61 -16.95 4.64 15.25
N LEU A 62 -16.53 5.91 15.34
CA LEU A 62 -15.34 6.45 14.67
C LEU A 62 -14.05 5.80 15.19
N LYS A 63 -13.93 5.60 16.51
CA LYS A 63 -12.78 4.90 17.12
C LYS A 63 -12.66 3.46 16.59
N LYS A 64 -13.77 2.70 16.52
CA LYS A 64 -13.76 1.36 15.91
C LYS A 64 -13.37 1.40 14.43
N VAL A 65 -13.94 2.33 13.65
CA VAL A 65 -13.59 2.52 12.24
C VAL A 65 -12.12 2.92 12.07
N GLN A 66 -11.57 3.74 12.97
CA GLN A 66 -10.16 4.13 13.00
C GLN A 66 -9.25 2.93 13.32
N GLU A 67 -9.59 2.10 14.31
CA GLU A 67 -8.84 0.87 14.62
C GLU A 67 -8.87 -0.11 13.44
N ASP A 68 -10.04 -0.35 12.85
CA ASP A 68 -10.21 -1.19 11.65
C ASP A 68 -9.40 -0.65 10.45
N LEU A 69 -9.46 0.66 10.20
CA LEU A 69 -8.67 1.29 9.13
C LEU A 69 -7.18 1.21 9.43
N SER A 70 -6.75 1.45 10.67
CA SER A 70 -5.34 1.41 11.05
C SER A 70 -4.80 -0.01 10.94
N ALA A 71 -5.53 -1.03 11.39
CA ALA A 71 -5.15 -2.43 11.24
C ALA A 71 -5.05 -2.84 9.76
N LYS A 72 -6.00 -2.41 8.91
CA LYS A 72 -5.94 -2.63 7.46
C LYS A 72 -4.80 -1.88 6.78
N PHE A 73 -4.49 -0.66 7.23
CA PHE A 73 -3.35 0.12 6.72
C PHE A 73 -2.00 -0.43 7.16
N ASP A 74 -1.86 -0.93 8.39
CA ASP A 74 -0.63 -1.58 8.87
C ASP A 74 -0.41 -2.93 8.19
N PHE A 75 -1.49 -3.70 7.95
CA PHE A 75 -1.44 -4.90 7.11
C PHE A 75 -0.95 -4.55 5.70
N MET A 76 -1.54 -3.54 5.06
CA MET A 76 -1.16 -3.11 3.72
C MET A 76 0.25 -2.47 3.65
N LYS A 77 0.75 -1.89 4.74
CA LYS A 77 2.16 -1.47 4.89
C LYS A 77 3.09 -2.67 5.00
N LYS A 78 2.74 -3.68 5.81
CA LYS A 78 3.51 -4.92 5.93
C LYS A 78 3.55 -5.71 4.63
N ASP A 79 2.46 -5.72 3.85
CA ASP A 79 2.44 -6.31 2.50
C ASP A 79 3.40 -5.59 1.54
N LYS A 80 3.54 -4.26 1.63
CA LYS A 80 4.58 -3.55 0.84
C LYS A 80 5.99 -4.01 1.21
N ASN A 81 6.30 -4.15 2.50
CA ASN A 81 7.58 -4.71 2.95
C ASN A 81 7.76 -6.19 2.51
N GLY A 82 6.67 -6.97 2.46
CA GLY A 82 6.66 -8.32 1.93
C GLY A 82 6.97 -8.38 0.43
N ILE A 83 6.33 -7.52 -0.37
CA ILE A 83 6.57 -7.39 -1.81
C ILE A 83 8.01 -6.95 -2.09
N ASP A 84 8.56 -5.97 -1.36
CA ASP A 84 9.97 -5.59 -1.50
C ASP A 84 10.93 -6.73 -1.16
N ALA A 85 10.61 -7.55 -0.14
CA ALA A 85 11.40 -8.72 0.22
C ALA A 85 11.30 -9.85 -0.84
N LEU A 86 10.15 -10.00 -1.52
CA LEU A 86 10.01 -10.91 -2.65
C LEU A 86 10.77 -10.40 -3.88
N ASN A 87 10.65 -9.12 -4.24
CA ASN A 87 11.37 -8.51 -5.37
C ASN A 87 12.88 -8.69 -5.22
N LYS A 88 13.43 -8.41 -4.02
CA LYS A 88 14.86 -8.58 -3.74
C LYS A 88 15.32 -10.05 -3.84
N ARG A 89 14.45 -11.01 -3.50
CA ARG A 89 14.71 -12.45 -3.71
C ARG A 89 14.68 -12.83 -5.18
N ILE A 90 13.83 -12.21 -5.99
CA ILE A 90 13.76 -12.43 -7.44
C ILE A 90 15.04 -11.93 -8.09
N GLU A 91 15.47 -10.68 -7.82
CA GLU A 91 16.75 -10.15 -8.32
C GLU A 91 17.96 -11.02 -7.93
N GLU A 92 18.00 -11.48 -6.68
CA GLU A 92 19.05 -12.41 -6.21
C GLU A 92 19.05 -13.75 -6.94
N LEU A 93 17.89 -14.26 -7.33
CA LEU A 93 17.76 -15.53 -8.07
C LEU A 93 18.11 -15.34 -9.54
N GLU A 94 17.66 -14.26 -10.18
CA GLU A 94 18.01 -13.90 -11.55
C GLU A 94 19.53 -13.71 -11.69
N ALA A 95 20.16 -12.98 -10.78
CA ALA A 95 21.62 -12.83 -10.76
C ALA A 95 22.37 -14.16 -10.56
N LYS A 96 21.82 -15.10 -9.77
CA LYS A 96 22.38 -16.45 -9.59
C LYS A 96 22.19 -17.32 -10.83
N VAL A 97 21.06 -17.22 -11.53
CA VAL A 97 20.80 -17.91 -12.79
C VAL A 97 21.73 -17.40 -13.88
N GLU A 98 21.85 -16.09 -14.08
CA GLU A 98 22.81 -15.52 -15.02
C GLU A 98 24.26 -15.94 -14.70
N ALA A 99 24.65 -15.96 -13.41
CA ALA A 99 25.97 -16.40 -13.00
C ALA A 99 26.19 -17.91 -13.25
N ALA A 100 25.15 -18.73 -13.13
CA ALA A 100 25.19 -20.15 -13.46
C ALA A 100 25.29 -20.38 -14.98
N GLU A 101 24.53 -19.65 -15.80
CA GLU A 101 24.61 -19.70 -17.26
C GLU A 101 25.98 -19.21 -17.78
N LYS A 102 26.48 -18.09 -17.24
CA LYS A 102 27.83 -17.57 -17.54
C LYS A 102 28.94 -18.55 -17.11
N ARG A 103 28.71 -19.40 -16.09
CA ARG A 103 29.61 -20.50 -15.70
C ARG A 103 29.47 -21.72 -16.62
N ALA A 104 28.26 -22.11 -17.01
CA ALA A 104 28.01 -23.20 -17.96
C ALA A 104 28.60 -22.91 -19.35
N ALA A 105 28.49 -21.66 -19.82
CA ALA A 105 29.10 -21.18 -21.07
C ALA A 105 30.63 -21.17 -21.04
N LYS A 106 31.26 -20.95 -19.86
CA LYS A 106 32.72 -21.10 -19.68
C LYS A 106 33.16 -22.55 -19.64
N ALA A 107 32.38 -23.44 -19.03
CA ALA A 107 32.67 -24.88 -18.99
C ALA A 107 32.67 -25.52 -20.38
N THR A 108 31.75 -25.12 -21.27
CA THR A 108 31.67 -25.64 -22.64
C THR A 108 32.78 -25.15 -23.57
N GLN A 109 33.45 -24.03 -23.26
CA GLN A 109 34.61 -23.57 -24.04
C GLN A 109 35.92 -24.27 -23.65
N ALA A 110 36.04 -24.76 -22.42
CA ALA A 110 37.23 -25.49 -21.97
C ALA A 110 37.44 -26.82 -22.72
N THR A 111 36.36 -27.52 -23.07
CA THR A 111 36.41 -28.85 -23.71
C THR A 111 36.81 -28.81 -25.20
N LYS A 112 36.75 -27.65 -25.87
CA LYS A 112 37.04 -27.55 -27.32
C LYS A 112 38.53 -27.33 -27.66
N LYS A 113 39.40 -27.10 -26.67
CA LYS A 113 40.84 -26.79 -26.91
C LYS A 113 41.75 -28.03 -26.98
N THR A 114 41.26 -29.23 -26.65
CA THR A 114 42.09 -30.45 -26.54
C THR A 114 42.12 -31.32 -27.80
N THR A 115 41.23 -31.09 -28.78
CA THR A 115 41.03 -31.98 -29.95
C THR A 115 41.68 -31.54 -31.27
N THR A 116 42.57 -30.54 -31.28
CA THR A 116 43.19 -30.02 -32.52
C THR A 116 44.74 -30.00 -32.51
N ALA A 117 45.39 -30.72 -31.59
CA ALA A 117 46.86 -30.75 -31.48
C ALA A 117 47.45 -32.18 -31.44
N LYS A 118 47.03 -33.07 -32.34
CA LYS A 118 47.69 -34.38 -32.55
C LYS A 118 47.71 -34.83 -34.03
N LYS A 119 48.22 -33.97 -34.93
CA LYS A 119 48.52 -34.36 -36.32
C LYS A 119 49.64 -33.56 -37.00
N SER A 120 50.88 -33.73 -36.54
CA SER A 120 52.09 -33.53 -37.35
C SER A 120 53.36 -34.03 -36.65
N THR A 121 54.20 -34.79 -37.38
CA THR A 121 55.69 -34.94 -37.25
C THR A 121 56.31 -35.25 -35.86
N GLY A 122 57.20 -36.25 -35.67
CA GLY A 122 57.80 -37.28 -36.53
C GLY A 122 58.76 -38.15 -35.67
N LYS A 123 58.82 -39.48 -35.86
CA LYS A 123 59.82 -40.25 -36.65
C LYS A 123 60.98 -40.85 -35.81
N SER A 124 61.29 -42.12 -36.09
CA SER A 124 62.32 -43.00 -35.49
C SER A 124 62.02 -43.47 -34.05
N SER A 125 62.34 -44.70 -33.63
CA SER A 125 62.80 -45.94 -34.30
C SER A 125 62.17 -47.15 -33.56
N GLY A 126 62.09 -48.39 -34.04
CA GLY A 126 62.43 -49.03 -35.32
C GLY A 126 62.66 -50.55 -35.08
N SER A 127 62.38 -51.44 -36.05
CA SER A 127 62.77 -52.89 -36.05
C SER A 127 62.13 -53.75 -34.92
N LYS A 128 61.59 -54.97 -35.04
CA LYS A 128 61.58 -56.11 -36.00
C LYS A 128 60.48 -57.09 -35.46
N THR A 129 59.88 -58.08 -36.14
CA THR A 129 59.97 -58.66 -37.50
C THR A 129 58.61 -59.33 -37.89
N THR A 130 58.53 -59.91 -39.09
CA THR A 130 57.70 -61.04 -39.58
C THR A 130 56.71 -61.77 -38.63
N LYS A 131 55.44 -62.03 -39.00
CA LYS A 131 54.89 -62.67 -40.23
C LYS A 131 55.23 -64.16 -40.40
N LYS A 132 54.28 -65.05 -40.11
CA LYS A 132 53.82 -66.08 -41.05
C LYS A 132 52.41 -66.54 -40.70
#